data_AF-A0A0C1FYM2-F1
#
_entry.id   AF-A0A0C1FYM2-F1
#
_cell.length_a   1.000
_cell.length_b   1.000
_cell.length_c   1.000
_cell.angle_alpha   90.00
_cell.angle_beta   90.00
_cell.angle_gamma   90.00
#
_symmetry.space_group_name_H-M   'P 1'
#
loop_
_entity.id
_entity.type
_entity.pdbx_description
1 polymer ?
#
loop_
_entity_poly.entity_id
_entity_poly.type
_entity_poly.pdbx_seq_one_letter_code
_entity_poly.pdbx_strand_id
1 'polypeptide(L)'
;MSLINDLSNAGIIEQQEAVELNTKIGKSGSDSIAILKMLYSFFMQKVTGDSEVGSLYISVGSGENPVDVANHYNKENHSKFLEILYAKGLVPEIVYQKLKALPHTDNQTGYLALLHLALELISFYQSFTIENQLAFVALLEGKKPFYTNSLLDSQKKNKLISNIKAGKLDNYLDFFGYCYTSRFIDIAGFRDKERALLKEAVKILNQLCYGAFTITEINTYDEDFAGEPPYHNKQAAVVICIGAIEHRYIYTFWQNENNNQSKNKLHALLENLLLQTNQLLADFNATYRLTGITNYISEILFPNNRTKYAICRFNQENINILDFYDMQKRFLINRPTPLFIRFPLSYRHIEYAIYHIKKCGLLAHIMNEQYDHILTKLYQSTYDVIADLLAIFPNTIVVVNRTVSSGQKPYLDFLLALNEVSRGVLNFTEINDGIPESFTLESELTFQVSFKCNGEYHEVECRLGGKEFSDNIVYYIITEIIRKKYTGYLLKQLINSKHTEDVYIFVTSQQYKYLQNMKLMETIDRF
;
A
#
# COMPACT_ATOMS: atom_id res chain seq x y z
N MET A 1 18.01 -45.67 20.72
CA MET A 1 16.77 -45.33 21.46
C MET A 1 15.90 -44.44 20.58
N SER A 2 14.62 -44.77 20.39
CA SER A 2 13.69 -44.05 19.49
C SER A 2 13.29 -42.69 20.10
N LEU A 3 13.38 -41.60 19.33
CA LEU A 3 12.93 -40.25 19.71
C LEU A 3 11.57 -40.26 20.41
N ILE A 4 10.62 -40.98 19.84
CA ILE A 4 9.24 -41.03 20.33
C ILE A 4 9.13 -41.75 21.68
N ASN A 5 9.97 -42.76 21.93
CA ASN A 5 10.00 -43.42 23.23
C ASN A 5 10.58 -42.49 24.30
N ASP A 6 11.57 -41.67 23.96
CA ASP A 6 12.16 -40.71 24.89
C ASP A 6 11.15 -39.58 25.22
N LEU A 7 10.38 -39.11 24.23
CA LEU A 7 9.28 -38.16 24.46
C LEU A 7 8.16 -38.75 25.32
N SER A 8 7.79 -40.01 25.08
CA SER A 8 6.76 -40.72 25.86
C SER A 8 7.21 -40.98 27.30
N ASN A 9 8.45 -41.45 27.51
CA ASN A 9 9.03 -41.67 28.83
C ASN A 9 9.20 -40.38 29.64
N ALA A 10 9.40 -39.24 28.97
CA ALA A 10 9.45 -37.93 29.60
C ALA A 10 8.06 -37.35 29.93
N GLY A 11 6.97 -38.03 29.58
CA GLY A 11 5.60 -37.56 29.81
C GLY A 11 5.18 -36.41 28.88
N ILE A 12 5.88 -36.20 27.77
CA ILE A 12 5.63 -35.10 26.82
C ILE A 12 4.51 -35.46 25.84
N ILE A 13 4.39 -36.76 25.51
CA ILE A 13 3.33 -37.33 24.69
C ILE A 13 2.78 -38.59 25.35
N GLU A 14 1.52 -38.91 25.06
CA GLU A 14 0.88 -40.12 25.59
C GLU A 14 1.33 -41.38 24.80
N GLN A 15 1.16 -42.56 25.40
CA GLN A 15 1.56 -43.82 24.76
C GLN A 15 0.79 -44.10 23.46
N GLN A 16 -0.48 -43.70 23.38
CA GLN A 16 -1.28 -43.89 22.16
C GLN A 16 -0.78 -42.97 21.02
N GLU A 17 -0.36 -41.75 21.36
CA GLU A 17 0.20 -40.76 20.44
C GLU A 17 1.57 -41.20 19.90
N ALA A 18 2.36 -41.88 20.74
CA ALA A 18 3.63 -42.47 20.35
C ALA A 18 3.48 -43.49 19.21
N VAL A 19 2.39 -44.27 19.18
CA VAL A 19 2.12 -45.24 18.10
C VAL A 19 1.84 -44.52 16.77
N GLU A 20 1.05 -43.45 16.80
CA GLU A 20 0.71 -42.67 15.62
C GLU A 20 1.94 -41.93 15.05
N LEU A 21 2.73 -41.28 15.92
CA LEU A 21 3.94 -40.57 15.53
C LEU A 21 5.02 -41.52 14.98
N ASN A 22 5.21 -42.70 15.58
CA ASN A 22 6.13 -43.70 15.06
C ASN A 22 5.73 -44.17 13.64
N THR A 23 4.42 -44.29 13.37
CA THR A 23 3.90 -44.66 12.05
C THR A 23 4.13 -43.57 11.00
N LYS A 24 3.99 -42.30 11.39
CA LYS A 24 4.26 -41.14 10.52
C LYS A 24 5.76 -40.99 10.25
N ILE A 25 6.59 -41.02 11.28
CA ILE A 25 8.05 -40.84 11.17
C ILE A 25 8.73 -42.01 10.44
N GLY A 26 8.28 -43.25 10.68
CA GLY A 26 8.85 -44.45 10.05
C GLY A 26 8.72 -44.47 8.52
N LYS A 27 7.83 -43.67 7.93
CA LYS A 27 7.63 -43.56 6.48
C LYS A 27 8.49 -42.47 5.81
N SER A 28 9.07 -41.55 6.57
CA SER A 28 9.65 -40.30 6.05
C SER A 28 11.17 -40.29 5.90
N GLY A 29 11.87 -41.36 6.30
CA GLY A 29 13.34 -41.40 6.31
C GLY A 29 13.96 -40.59 7.46
N SER A 30 15.30 -40.57 7.52
CA SER A 30 16.09 -40.01 8.64
C SER A 30 16.39 -38.50 8.57
N ASP A 31 15.61 -37.72 7.82
CA ASP A 31 15.82 -36.27 7.73
C ASP A 31 15.33 -35.56 9.00
N SER A 32 16.27 -34.94 9.72
CA SER A 32 16.02 -34.24 10.97
C SER A 32 15.02 -33.09 10.82
N ILE A 33 15.01 -32.38 9.69
CA ILE A 33 14.09 -31.26 9.46
C ILE A 33 12.67 -31.78 9.19
N ALA A 34 12.54 -32.85 8.42
CA ALA A 34 11.26 -33.51 8.21
C ALA A 34 10.65 -33.99 9.53
N ILE A 35 11.48 -34.56 10.42
CA ILE A 35 11.07 -34.99 11.76
C ILE A 35 10.60 -33.81 12.61
N LEU A 36 11.34 -32.71 12.65
CA LEU A 36 10.92 -31.50 13.37
C LEU A 36 9.60 -30.91 12.83
N LYS A 37 9.40 -30.90 11.51
CA LYS A 37 8.14 -30.44 10.90
C LYS A 37 6.97 -31.34 11.25
N MET A 38 7.18 -32.65 11.30
CA MET A 38 6.13 -33.61 11.73
C MET A 38 5.75 -33.40 13.19
N LEU A 39 6.73 -33.20 14.09
CA LEU A 39 6.46 -32.84 15.48
C LEU A 39 5.72 -31.50 15.58
N TYR A 40 6.13 -30.51 14.78
CA TYR A 40 5.48 -29.19 14.74
C TYR A 40 4.01 -29.33 14.36
N SER A 41 3.69 -30.03 13.27
CA SER A 41 2.31 -30.28 12.84
C SER A 41 1.50 -31.05 13.88
N PHE A 42 2.11 -32.02 14.57
CA PHE A 42 1.46 -32.77 15.65
C PHE A 42 1.06 -31.86 16.82
N PHE A 43 1.97 -31.05 17.34
CA PHE A 43 1.65 -30.13 18.44
C PHE A 43 0.72 -28.99 17.99
N MET A 44 0.81 -28.56 16.73
CA MET A 44 -0.12 -27.59 16.15
C MET A 44 -1.54 -28.12 16.20
N GLN A 45 -1.78 -29.32 15.67
CA GLN A 45 -3.08 -29.97 15.69
C GLN A 45 -3.64 -30.13 17.10
N LYS A 46 -2.78 -30.44 18.09
CA LYS A 46 -3.20 -30.53 19.49
C LYS A 46 -3.64 -29.19 20.09
N VAL A 47 -2.95 -28.11 19.75
CA VAL A 47 -3.23 -26.78 20.31
C VAL A 47 -4.44 -26.13 19.63
N THR A 48 -4.63 -26.35 18.32
CA THR A 48 -5.65 -25.63 17.52
C THR A 48 -6.84 -26.48 17.10
N GLY A 49 -6.74 -27.81 17.16
CA GLY A 49 -7.78 -28.72 16.65
C GLY A 49 -7.80 -28.88 15.12
N ASP A 50 -7.01 -28.09 14.39
CA ASP A 50 -6.95 -28.08 12.91
C ASP A 50 -5.67 -28.76 12.38
N SER A 51 -5.81 -29.47 11.26
CA SER A 51 -4.70 -30.15 10.57
C SER A 51 -4.06 -29.33 9.44
N GLU A 52 -4.66 -28.18 9.07
CA GLU A 52 -4.13 -27.30 8.03
C GLU A 52 -3.04 -26.38 8.58
N VAL A 53 -1.94 -26.24 7.82
CA VAL A 53 -0.83 -25.32 8.11
C VAL A 53 -1.27 -23.89 7.80
N GLY A 54 -2.20 -23.35 8.60
CA GLY A 54 -2.48 -21.92 8.65
C GLY A 54 -1.33 -21.17 9.33
N SER A 55 -1.16 -19.90 9.02
CA SER A 55 -0.20 -19.03 9.70
C SER A 55 -0.59 -18.84 11.16
N LEU A 56 -0.13 -19.71 12.07
CA LEU A 56 -0.28 -19.47 13.50
C LEU A 56 0.68 -18.35 13.91
N TYR A 57 0.11 -17.21 14.33
CA TYR A 57 0.85 -16.25 15.15
C TYR A 57 0.95 -16.82 16.56
N ILE A 58 2.06 -17.50 16.86
CA ILE A 58 2.37 -17.87 18.24
C ILE A 58 2.80 -16.60 18.95
N SER A 59 1.85 -15.96 19.66
CA SER A 59 2.16 -14.93 20.65
C SER A 59 2.83 -15.60 21.84
N VAL A 60 4.15 -15.79 21.75
CA VAL A 60 4.96 -15.99 22.94
C VAL A 60 4.93 -14.66 23.69
N GLY A 61 4.47 -14.68 24.94
CA GLY A 61 4.17 -13.48 25.73
C GLY A 61 5.26 -12.42 25.63
N SER A 62 4.87 -11.17 25.44
CA SER A 62 5.79 -10.04 25.47
C SER A 62 6.49 -10.03 26.83
N GLY A 63 7.82 -10.07 26.81
CA GLY A 63 8.65 -9.83 28.00
C GLY A 63 8.59 -8.37 28.49
N GLU A 64 7.40 -7.76 28.49
CA GLU A 64 7.21 -6.36 28.90
C GLU A 64 6.88 -6.22 30.40
N ASN A 65 6.84 -7.30 31.20
CA ASN A 65 6.89 -7.20 32.66
C ASN A 65 7.72 -8.32 33.30
N PRO A 66 8.93 -8.03 33.82
CA PRO A 66 9.77 -9.01 34.52
C PRO A 66 9.16 -9.56 35.83
N VAL A 67 8.08 -8.95 36.32
CA VAL A 67 7.51 -9.22 37.65
C VAL A 67 6.53 -10.41 37.63
N ASP A 68 5.86 -10.70 36.51
CA ASP A 68 4.92 -11.85 36.41
C ASP A 68 5.56 -13.12 35.83
N VAL A 69 6.70 -12.99 35.14
CA VAL A 69 7.42 -14.11 34.51
C VAL A 69 8.15 -14.98 35.55
N ALA A 70 8.29 -14.53 36.79
CA ALA A 70 9.00 -15.29 37.82
C ALA A 70 8.18 -16.42 38.47
N ASN A 71 6.84 -16.38 38.39
CA ASN A 71 6.00 -17.16 39.31
C ASN A 71 5.39 -18.47 38.77
N HIS A 72 5.51 -18.81 37.47
CA HIS A 72 4.81 -19.99 36.89
C HIS A 72 5.65 -20.95 36.04
N TYR A 73 7.00 -20.86 36.04
CA TYR A 73 7.83 -21.74 35.22
C TYR A 73 8.52 -22.84 36.03
N ASN A 74 8.00 -24.06 35.92
CA ASN A 74 8.65 -25.25 36.45
C ASN A 74 9.80 -25.66 35.50
N LYS A 75 11.05 -25.28 35.83
CA LYS A 75 12.23 -25.39 34.94
C LYS A 75 12.65 -26.83 34.57
N GLU A 76 12.29 -27.84 35.36
CA GLU A 76 12.90 -29.18 35.28
C GLU A 76 12.41 -30.04 34.11
N ASN A 77 11.15 -29.91 33.66
CA ASN A 77 10.61 -30.71 32.55
C ASN A 77 10.77 -30.01 31.19
N HIS A 78 10.77 -28.68 31.20
CA HIS A 78 10.96 -27.83 30.04
C HIS A 78 12.31 -28.04 29.32
N SER A 79 13.42 -28.21 30.08
CA SER A 79 14.75 -28.52 29.51
C SER A 79 14.76 -29.87 28.79
N LYS A 80 13.97 -30.84 29.26
CA LYS A 80 14.00 -32.23 28.76
C LYS A 80 13.53 -32.33 27.32
N PHE A 81 12.52 -31.58 26.89
CA PHE A 81 12.07 -31.63 25.49
C PHE A 81 13.18 -31.19 24.53
N LEU A 82 13.77 -30.02 24.77
CA LEU A 82 14.86 -29.48 23.98
C LEU A 82 16.12 -30.37 24.05
N GLU A 83 16.43 -30.91 25.24
CA GLU A 83 17.53 -31.87 25.44
C GLU A 83 17.33 -33.16 24.65
N ILE A 84 16.11 -33.70 24.59
CA ILE A 84 15.78 -34.89 23.80
C ILE A 84 15.98 -34.57 22.31
N LEU A 85 15.47 -33.44 21.82
CA LEU A 85 15.64 -33.04 20.42
C LEU A 85 17.14 -32.88 20.05
N TYR A 86 17.93 -32.29 20.94
CA TYR A 86 19.38 -32.14 20.78
C TYR A 86 20.12 -33.48 20.83
N ALA A 87 19.84 -34.33 21.83
CA ALA A 87 20.47 -35.65 21.98
C ALA A 87 20.14 -36.61 20.81
N LYS A 88 19.03 -36.38 20.12
CA LYS A 88 18.66 -37.09 18.88
C LYS A 88 19.26 -36.48 17.61
N GLY A 89 20.04 -35.41 17.72
CA GLY A 89 20.64 -34.73 16.58
C GLY A 89 19.64 -33.97 15.71
N LEU A 90 18.40 -33.77 16.17
CA LEU A 90 17.38 -33.04 15.41
C LEU A 90 17.63 -31.53 15.44
N VAL A 91 18.16 -31.03 16.56
CA VAL A 91 18.51 -29.63 16.77
C VAL A 91 20.03 -29.50 16.85
N PRO A 92 20.68 -28.69 15.99
CA PRO A 92 22.12 -28.43 16.07
C PRO A 92 22.51 -27.70 17.36
N GLU A 93 23.76 -27.86 17.81
CA GLU A 93 24.32 -27.21 19.01
C GLU A 93 24.03 -25.71 19.08
N ILE A 94 24.26 -24.98 17.99
CA ILE A 94 24.07 -23.52 17.94
C ILE A 94 22.61 -23.11 18.15
N VAL A 95 21.66 -23.95 17.71
CA VAL A 95 20.22 -23.74 17.90
C VAL A 95 19.82 -24.12 19.32
N TYR A 96 20.34 -25.24 19.83
CA TYR A 96 20.12 -25.70 21.21
C TYR A 96 20.53 -24.63 22.22
N GLN A 97 21.76 -24.10 22.13
CA GLN A 97 22.26 -23.10 23.07
C GLN A 97 21.42 -21.82 23.04
N LYS A 98 20.97 -21.39 21.85
CA LYS A 98 20.16 -20.18 21.70
C LYS A 98 18.75 -20.35 22.26
N LEU A 99 18.10 -21.49 22.03
CA LEU A 99 16.76 -21.77 22.56
C LEU A 99 16.77 -22.03 24.07
N LYS A 100 17.84 -22.65 24.60
CA LYS A 100 18.00 -22.94 26.03
C LYS A 100 18.00 -21.67 26.89
N ALA A 101 18.45 -20.54 26.33
CA ALA A 101 18.52 -19.26 27.03
C ALA A 101 17.16 -18.52 27.13
N LEU A 102 16.13 -18.98 26.41
CA LEU A 102 14.83 -18.31 26.34
C LEU A 102 13.87 -18.87 27.39
N PRO A 103 12.91 -18.06 27.89
CA PRO A 103 11.83 -18.55 28.75
C PRO A 103 10.77 -19.26 27.90
N HIS A 104 10.34 -20.46 28.30
CA HIS A 104 9.21 -21.13 27.64
C HIS A 104 8.32 -21.89 28.63
N THR A 105 7.09 -22.17 28.20
CA THR A 105 6.09 -22.90 28.99
C THR A 105 6.25 -24.41 28.82
N ASP A 106 6.02 -25.16 29.91
CA ASP A 106 6.07 -26.64 29.92
C ASP A 106 4.70 -27.25 29.57
N ASN A 107 4.21 -26.92 28.37
CA ASN A 107 2.92 -27.39 27.87
C ASN A 107 2.94 -27.51 26.33
N GLN A 108 1.86 -28.04 25.75
CA GLN A 108 1.75 -28.27 24.30
C GLN A 108 1.98 -26.99 23.48
N THR A 109 1.49 -25.83 23.95
CA THR A 109 1.74 -24.52 23.34
C THR A 109 3.21 -24.13 23.38
N GLY A 110 3.91 -24.40 24.48
CA GLY A 110 5.34 -24.14 24.64
C GLY A 110 6.21 -25.06 23.78
N TYR A 111 5.86 -26.34 23.66
CA TYR A 111 6.55 -27.26 22.75
C TYR A 111 6.36 -26.86 21.28
N LEU A 112 5.15 -26.44 20.91
CA LEU A 112 4.86 -25.89 19.58
C LEU A 112 5.69 -24.64 19.30
N ALA A 113 5.74 -23.69 20.25
CA ALA A 113 6.55 -22.48 20.15
C ALA A 113 8.05 -22.82 19.99
N LEU A 114 8.56 -23.76 20.78
CA LEU A 114 9.96 -24.18 20.70
C LEU A 114 10.30 -24.79 19.33
N LEU A 115 9.43 -25.66 18.81
CA LEU A 115 9.60 -26.25 17.47
C LEU A 115 9.54 -25.19 16.37
N HIS A 116 8.65 -24.20 16.49
CA HIS A 116 8.59 -23.06 15.58
C HIS A 116 9.92 -22.30 15.55
N LEU A 117 10.41 -21.90 16.74
CA LEU A 117 11.65 -21.14 16.89
C LEU A 117 12.89 -21.96 16.45
N ALA A 118 12.89 -23.28 16.68
CA ALA A 118 13.94 -24.17 16.22
C ALA A 118 13.98 -24.25 14.68
N LEU A 119 12.83 -24.44 14.03
CA LEU A 119 12.72 -24.46 12.57
C LEU A 119 13.15 -23.11 11.97
N GLU A 120 12.75 -22.00 12.58
CA GLU A 120 13.17 -20.65 12.17
C GLU A 120 14.69 -20.46 12.27
N LEU A 121 15.31 -20.82 13.41
CA LEU A 121 16.76 -20.73 13.60
C LEU A 121 17.55 -21.66 12.66
N ILE A 122 17.10 -22.90 12.47
CA ILE A 122 17.74 -23.83 11.54
C ILE A 122 17.69 -23.25 10.12
N SER A 123 16.51 -22.78 9.68
CA SER A 123 16.37 -22.15 8.37
C SER A 123 17.23 -20.89 8.25
N PHE A 124 17.37 -20.11 9.33
CA PHE A 124 18.25 -18.94 9.36
C PHE A 124 19.71 -19.34 9.20
N TYR A 125 20.25 -20.25 10.00
CA TYR A 125 21.66 -20.63 9.91
C TYR A 125 22.01 -21.36 8.60
N GLN A 126 21.07 -22.11 8.01
CA GLN A 126 21.26 -22.71 6.68
C GLN A 126 21.30 -21.66 5.56
N SER A 127 20.60 -20.55 5.75
CA SER A 127 20.53 -19.47 4.77
C SER A 127 21.59 -18.39 4.97
N PHE A 128 22.08 -18.17 6.20
CA PHE A 128 22.99 -17.11 6.57
C PHE A 128 24.46 -17.57 6.69
N THR A 129 24.90 -18.47 5.81
CA THR A 129 26.29 -18.95 5.77
C THR A 129 27.23 -17.89 5.18
N ILE A 130 28.54 -18.02 5.41
CA ILE A 130 29.55 -17.10 4.85
C ILE A 130 29.44 -17.05 3.31
N GLU A 131 29.25 -18.20 2.66
CA GLU A 131 29.12 -18.29 1.21
C GLU A 131 27.91 -17.51 0.71
N ASN A 132 26.75 -17.67 1.35
CA ASN A 132 25.52 -16.95 0.99
C ASN A 132 25.64 -15.45 1.27
N GLN A 133 26.28 -15.08 2.39
CA GLN A 133 26.58 -13.69 2.71
C GLN A 133 27.47 -13.05 1.63
N LEU A 134 28.54 -13.72 1.21
CA LEU A 134 29.42 -13.23 0.13
C LEU A 134 28.72 -13.19 -1.23
N ALA A 135 27.85 -14.15 -1.54
CA ALA A 135 27.01 -14.11 -2.74
C ALA A 135 26.06 -12.91 -2.74
N PHE A 136 25.51 -12.55 -1.57
CA PHE A 136 24.70 -11.34 -1.45
C PHE A 136 25.51 -10.06 -1.65
N VAL A 137 26.75 -9.99 -1.13
CA VAL A 137 27.66 -8.86 -1.41
C VAL A 137 27.86 -8.67 -2.92
N ALA A 138 28.06 -9.75 -3.68
CA ALA A 138 28.23 -9.68 -5.12
C ALA A 138 27.00 -9.10 -5.86
N LEU A 139 25.79 -9.28 -5.32
CA LEU A 139 24.60 -8.65 -5.89
C LEU A 139 24.51 -7.16 -5.56
N LEU A 140 24.90 -6.76 -4.36
CA LEU A 140 24.99 -5.35 -3.99
C LEU A 140 26.01 -4.60 -4.85
N GLU A 141 26.95 -5.29 -5.48
CA GLU A 141 27.92 -4.71 -6.41
C GLU A 141 27.31 -4.32 -7.78
N GLY A 142 26.19 -4.93 -8.18
CA GLY A 142 25.56 -4.73 -9.49
C GLY A 142 26.34 -5.33 -10.67
N LYS A 143 25.78 -5.29 -11.88
CA LYS A 143 26.49 -5.69 -13.14
C LYS A 143 27.21 -4.48 -13.75
N LYS A 144 28.44 -4.64 -14.28
CA LYS A 144 29.23 -3.57 -14.93
C LYS A 144 29.66 -3.96 -16.37
N PRO A 145 29.83 -2.97 -17.30
CA PRO A 145 31.04 -2.15 -17.34
C PRO A 145 30.85 -0.61 -17.30
N PHE A 146 29.67 -0.07 -17.56
CA PHE A 146 29.47 1.39 -17.62
C PHE A 146 28.60 1.83 -16.42
N TYR A 147 29.20 2.69 -15.59
CA TYR A 147 28.78 3.14 -14.25
C TYR A 147 27.28 3.35 -14.01
N THR A 148 26.79 2.95 -12.81
CA THR A 148 25.94 3.70 -11.83
C THR A 148 25.12 2.82 -10.87
N ASN A 149 25.16 1.49 -11.01
CA ASN A 149 24.21 0.60 -10.32
C ASN A 149 24.70 -0.08 -9.03
N SER A 150 25.98 0.07 -8.67
CA SER A 150 26.51 -0.54 -7.44
C SER A 150 25.94 0.14 -6.21
N LEU A 151 25.49 -0.59 -5.18
CA LEU A 151 25.05 -0.03 -3.90
C LEU A 151 26.20 0.16 -2.89
N LEU A 152 27.39 -0.37 -3.22
CA LEU A 152 28.59 -0.33 -2.39
C LEU A 152 29.72 0.38 -3.15
N ASP A 153 30.50 1.19 -2.43
CA ASP A 153 31.82 1.59 -2.91
C ASP A 153 32.88 0.55 -2.51
N SER A 154 34.09 0.66 -3.07
CA SER A 154 35.18 -0.29 -2.82
C SER A 154 35.59 -0.38 -1.35
N GLN A 155 35.54 0.73 -0.59
CA GLN A 155 35.91 0.75 0.82
C GLN A 155 34.87 0.03 1.67
N LYS A 156 33.59 0.33 1.46
CA LYS A 156 32.47 -0.31 2.17
C LYS A 156 32.34 -1.78 1.82
N LYS A 157 32.59 -2.17 0.57
CA LYS A 157 32.71 -3.58 0.16
C LYS A 157 33.78 -4.31 0.96
N ASN A 158 35.00 -3.78 0.98
CA ASN A 158 36.10 -4.43 1.69
C ASN A 158 35.83 -4.55 3.19
N LYS A 159 35.22 -3.52 3.79
CA LYS A 159 34.79 -3.53 5.19
C LYS A 159 33.70 -4.58 5.44
N LEU A 160 32.70 -4.67 4.56
CA LEU A 160 31.62 -5.66 4.65
C LEU A 160 32.17 -7.08 4.58
N ILE A 161 33.04 -7.39 3.61
CA ILE A 161 33.70 -8.69 3.48
C ILE A 161 34.53 -9.02 4.73
N SER A 162 35.28 -8.06 5.27
CA SER A 162 36.04 -8.26 6.51
C SER A 162 35.12 -8.55 7.70
N ASN A 163 33.97 -7.89 7.78
CA ASN A 163 33.01 -8.08 8.87
C ASN A 163 32.25 -9.40 8.75
N ILE A 164 31.96 -9.87 7.53
CA ILE A 164 31.44 -11.23 7.27
C ILE A 164 32.43 -12.28 7.78
N LYS A 165 33.71 -12.18 7.39
CA LYS A 165 34.76 -13.11 7.82
C LYS A 165 34.99 -13.09 9.34
N ALA A 166 34.74 -11.95 9.98
CA ALA A 166 34.85 -11.78 11.43
C ALA A 166 33.54 -12.12 12.18
N GLY A 167 32.48 -12.58 11.50
CA GLY A 167 31.21 -12.95 12.13
C GLY A 167 30.47 -11.79 12.80
N LYS A 168 30.58 -10.56 12.28
CA LYS A 168 30.03 -9.34 12.88
C LYS A 168 28.63 -8.94 12.40
N LEU A 169 28.05 -9.67 11.45
CA LEU A 169 26.70 -9.39 10.95
C LEU A 169 25.73 -10.35 11.64
N ASP A 170 24.62 -9.82 12.13
CA ASP A 170 23.62 -10.60 12.85
C ASP A 170 22.51 -11.08 11.91
N ASN A 171 22.27 -10.37 10.80
CA ASN A 171 21.26 -10.73 9.79
C ASN A 171 21.47 -10.00 8.45
N TYR A 172 20.59 -10.29 7.47
CA TYR A 172 20.64 -9.69 6.14
C TYR A 172 20.30 -8.18 6.10
N LEU A 173 19.59 -7.64 7.10
CA LEU A 173 19.29 -6.20 7.17
C LEU A 173 20.57 -5.38 7.41
N ASP A 174 21.55 -5.93 8.13
CA ASP A 174 22.82 -5.25 8.44
C ASP A 174 23.64 -4.90 7.18
N PHE A 175 23.45 -5.65 6.09
CA PHE A 175 24.12 -5.39 4.80
C PHE A 175 23.78 -4.02 4.26
N PHE A 176 22.53 -3.58 4.42
CA PHE A 176 22.09 -2.26 3.96
C PHE A 176 22.77 -1.12 4.74
N GLY A 177 23.32 -1.37 5.94
CA GLY A 177 24.15 -0.41 6.67
C GLY A 177 25.44 -0.01 5.93
N TYR A 178 25.87 -0.85 4.98
CA TYR A 178 27.03 -0.58 4.12
C TYR A 178 26.62 0.08 2.80
N CYS A 179 25.33 0.09 2.44
CA CYS A 179 24.85 0.69 1.20
C CYS A 179 24.82 2.22 1.33
N TYR A 180 25.39 2.95 0.36
CA TYR A 180 25.34 4.43 0.39
C TYR A 180 23.93 4.98 0.10
N THR A 181 23.08 4.17 -0.53
CA THR A 181 21.67 4.47 -0.85
C THR A 181 20.68 4.09 0.23
N SER A 182 21.14 3.65 1.41
CA SER A 182 20.28 3.23 2.51
C SER A 182 20.44 4.13 3.73
N ARG A 183 19.36 4.36 4.45
CA ARG A 183 19.31 5.04 5.75
C ARG A 183 18.41 4.28 6.68
N PHE A 184 18.70 4.35 7.99
CA PHE A 184 18.00 3.59 9.00
C PHE A 184 17.23 4.51 9.94
N ILE A 185 16.05 4.04 10.34
CA ILE A 185 15.24 4.59 11.42
C ILE A 185 15.15 3.52 12.50
N ASP A 186 15.42 3.88 13.76
CA ASP A 186 15.12 3.04 14.91
C ASP A 186 13.72 3.37 15.43
N ILE A 187 12.73 2.62 14.96
CA ILE A 187 11.29 2.81 15.25
C ILE A 187 10.99 2.67 16.74
N ALA A 188 11.73 1.86 17.49
CA ALA A 188 11.48 1.69 18.92
C ALA A 188 11.67 2.99 19.71
N GLY A 189 12.59 3.85 19.28
CA GLY A 189 12.84 5.17 19.90
C GLY A 189 11.68 6.16 19.72
N PHE A 190 10.72 5.86 18.84
CA PHE A 190 9.64 6.77 18.45
C PHE A 190 8.24 6.30 18.89
N ARG A 191 8.12 5.27 19.74
CA ARG A 191 6.83 4.91 20.36
C ARG A 191 6.21 6.16 21.00
N ASP A 192 4.97 6.46 20.63
CA ASP A 192 4.21 7.64 21.06
C ASP A 192 4.84 9.00 20.73
N LYS A 193 5.83 9.04 19.82
CA LYS A 193 6.55 10.25 19.39
C LYS A 193 6.47 10.44 17.87
N GLU A 194 5.26 10.33 17.32
CA GLU A 194 5.00 10.40 15.87
C GLU A 194 5.62 11.64 15.21
N ARG A 195 5.45 12.84 15.80
CA ARG A 195 6.02 14.08 15.26
C ARG A 195 7.56 14.05 15.18
N ALA A 196 8.23 13.38 16.12
CA ALA A 196 9.68 13.24 16.08
C ALA A 196 10.11 12.25 14.98
N LEU A 197 9.33 11.19 14.77
CA LEU A 197 9.54 10.25 13.66
C LEU A 197 9.38 10.95 12.31
N LEU A 198 8.34 11.76 12.14
CA LEU A 198 8.11 12.51 10.89
C LEU A 198 9.27 13.45 10.58
N LYS A 199 9.83 14.15 11.58
CA LYS A 199 11.03 14.97 11.40
C LYS A 199 12.26 14.17 10.97
N GLU A 200 12.48 12.99 11.57
CA GLU A 200 13.59 12.13 11.14
C GLU A 200 13.35 11.54 9.74
N ALA A 201 12.10 11.22 9.40
CA ALA A 201 11.71 10.78 8.06
C ALA A 201 11.98 11.87 7.01
N VAL A 202 11.62 13.15 7.26
CA VAL A 202 11.96 14.28 6.39
C VAL A 202 13.46 14.33 6.10
N LYS A 203 14.29 14.26 7.15
CA LYS A 203 15.74 14.30 7.04
C LYS A 203 16.28 13.14 6.20
N ILE A 204 15.79 11.92 6.41
CA ILE A 204 16.23 10.74 5.67
C ILE A 204 15.76 10.80 4.21
N LEU A 205 14.49 11.12 3.97
CA LEU A 205 13.93 11.20 2.62
C LEU A 205 14.66 12.26 1.79
N ASN A 206 15.00 13.42 2.36
CA ASN A 206 15.79 14.45 1.68
C ASN A 206 17.20 13.98 1.32
N GLN A 207 17.84 13.17 2.16
CA GLN A 207 19.14 12.58 1.84
C GLN A 207 19.06 11.59 0.66
N LEU A 208 17.92 10.93 0.47
CA LEU A 208 17.72 9.91 -0.54
C LEU A 208 17.13 10.45 -1.85
N CYS A 209 16.28 11.47 -1.78
CA CYS A 209 15.62 12.13 -2.91
C CYS A 209 16.48 13.21 -3.59
N TYR A 210 17.73 13.37 -3.16
CA TYR A 210 18.63 14.44 -3.59
C TYR A 210 18.58 14.70 -5.10
N GLY A 211 18.24 15.94 -5.46
CA GLY A 211 18.17 16.42 -6.85
C GLY A 211 16.78 16.34 -7.49
N ALA A 212 15.80 15.67 -6.88
CA ALA A 212 14.41 15.66 -7.36
C ALA A 212 13.58 16.81 -6.74
N PHE A 213 13.48 16.84 -5.42
CA PHE A 213 12.77 17.85 -4.63
C PHE A 213 13.27 17.83 -3.16
N THR A 214 12.92 18.87 -2.38
CA THR A 214 13.19 18.92 -0.94
C THR A 214 11.87 18.84 -0.18
N ILE A 215 11.72 17.90 0.73
CA ILE A 215 10.60 17.85 1.67
C ILE A 215 10.90 18.83 2.82
N THR A 216 10.04 19.83 3.03
CA THR A 216 10.20 20.80 4.11
C THR A 216 9.56 20.33 5.41
N GLU A 217 8.40 19.69 5.31
CA GLU A 217 7.62 19.28 6.47
C GLU A 217 6.77 18.04 6.15
N ILE A 218 6.53 17.22 7.16
CA ILE A 218 5.50 16.18 7.12
C ILE A 218 4.67 16.32 8.40
N ASN A 219 3.37 16.52 8.24
CA ASN A 219 2.41 16.68 9.34
C ASN A 219 1.32 15.62 9.25
N THR A 220 0.73 15.25 10.38
CA THR A 220 -0.48 14.43 10.44
C THR A 220 -1.62 15.21 11.09
N TYR A 221 -2.84 15.00 10.59
CA TYR A 221 -4.07 15.59 11.09
C TYR A 221 -5.02 14.48 11.50
N ASP A 222 -5.69 14.68 12.63
CA ASP A 222 -6.72 13.79 13.17
C ASP A 222 -8.13 14.14 12.63
N GLU A 223 -8.25 15.00 11.61
CA GLU A 223 -9.55 15.47 11.12
C GLU A 223 -10.25 14.41 10.24
N ASP A 224 -11.39 13.91 10.75
CA ASP A 224 -12.41 13.20 9.99
C ASP A 224 -13.08 14.15 8.97
N PHE A 225 -13.35 13.66 7.77
CA PHE A 225 -14.18 14.38 6.81
C PHE A 225 -15.59 14.58 7.40
N ALA A 226 -16.10 15.81 7.35
CA ALA A 226 -17.51 16.08 7.55
C ALA A 226 -18.32 15.45 6.40
N GLY A 227 -18.79 14.21 6.59
CA GLY A 227 -19.73 13.55 5.67
C GLY A 227 -19.41 12.11 5.28
N GLU A 228 -18.22 11.58 5.59
CA GLU A 228 -17.92 10.15 5.43
C GLU A 228 -18.03 9.41 6.78
N PRO A 229 -18.34 8.10 6.80
CA PRO A 229 -18.46 7.36 8.06
C PRO A 229 -17.19 7.49 8.93
N PRO A 230 -17.32 7.65 10.26
CA PRO A 230 -16.25 8.01 11.20
C PRO A 230 -15.23 6.88 11.47
N TYR A 231 -14.97 5.99 10.52
CA TYR A 231 -14.00 4.91 10.68
C TYR A 231 -12.60 5.36 10.23
N HIS A 232 -11.89 6.05 11.13
CA HIS A 232 -10.41 6.00 11.28
C HIS A 232 -9.55 6.43 10.07
N ASN A 233 -9.91 7.50 9.38
CA ASN A 233 -9.11 8.05 8.29
C ASN A 233 -8.18 9.16 8.82
N LYS A 234 -6.90 8.86 9.01
CA LYS A 234 -5.91 9.90 9.36
C LYS A 234 -5.37 10.55 8.09
N GLN A 235 -5.13 11.86 8.14
CA GLN A 235 -4.48 12.57 7.04
C GLN A 235 -3.00 12.79 7.34
N ALA A 236 -2.14 12.60 6.35
CA ALA A 236 -0.78 13.12 6.36
C ALA A 236 -0.67 14.21 5.29
N ALA A 237 -0.07 15.35 5.64
CA ALA A 237 0.40 16.32 4.68
C ALA A 237 1.92 16.22 4.52
N VAL A 238 2.40 16.02 3.29
CA VAL A 238 3.80 16.19 2.94
C VAL A 238 3.95 17.55 2.27
N VAL A 239 4.71 18.44 2.89
CA VAL A 239 5.06 19.74 2.31
C VAL A 239 6.43 19.62 1.66
N ILE A 240 6.53 19.97 0.37
CA ILE A 240 7.78 19.98 -0.37
C ILE A 240 8.07 21.39 -0.90
N CYS A 241 9.34 21.74 -0.96
CA CYS A 241 9.87 22.93 -1.62
C CYS A 241 10.61 22.53 -2.90
N ILE A 242 10.26 23.18 -4.00
CA ILE A 242 10.93 23.05 -5.30
C ILE A 242 11.60 24.39 -5.65
N GLY A 243 12.37 24.95 -4.71
CA GLY A 243 13.06 26.23 -4.88
C GLY A 243 12.27 27.42 -4.29
N ALA A 244 11.39 28.05 -5.08
CA ALA A 244 10.75 29.32 -4.70
C ALA A 244 9.37 29.19 -4.03
N ILE A 245 8.75 28.00 -4.05
CA ILE A 245 7.36 27.78 -3.62
C ILE A 245 7.29 26.51 -2.76
N GLU A 246 6.54 26.57 -1.66
CA GLU A 246 6.17 25.42 -0.84
C GLU A 246 4.85 24.83 -1.32
N HIS A 247 4.78 23.51 -1.41
CA HIS A 247 3.66 22.75 -1.93
C HIS A 247 3.20 21.73 -0.90
N ARG A 248 1.89 21.67 -0.61
CA ARG A 248 1.30 20.78 0.39
C ARG A 248 0.52 19.66 -0.28
N TYR A 249 0.91 18.41 -0.03
CA TYR A 249 0.23 17.22 -0.51
C TYR A 249 -0.49 16.55 0.65
N ILE A 250 -1.83 16.54 0.65
CA ILE A 250 -2.64 15.89 1.68
C ILE A 250 -3.06 14.50 1.19
N TYR A 251 -2.89 13.49 2.03
CA TYR A 251 -3.31 12.13 1.76
C TYR A 251 -4.04 11.53 2.96
N THR A 252 -5.16 10.88 2.67
CA THR A 252 -5.93 10.10 3.64
C THR A 252 -5.41 8.67 3.64
N PHE A 253 -5.03 8.16 4.79
CA PHE A 253 -4.67 6.75 4.95
C PHE A 253 -5.53 6.07 6.00
N TRP A 254 -5.84 4.81 5.71
CA TRP A 254 -6.54 3.97 6.65
C TRP A 254 -5.57 3.49 7.73
N GLN A 255 -5.88 3.84 8.98
CA GLN A 255 -5.18 3.30 10.14
C GLN A 255 -6.13 2.32 10.79
N ASN A 256 -5.88 1.01 10.64
CA ASN A 256 -6.67 -0.01 11.31
C ASN A 256 -6.37 0.06 12.82
N GLU A 257 -7.16 0.83 13.57
CA GLU A 257 -6.97 1.09 15.00
C GLU A 257 -7.49 -0.06 15.88
N ASN A 258 -6.98 -1.28 15.67
CA ASN A 258 -7.07 -2.29 16.72
C ASN A 258 -5.92 -2.09 17.72
N ASN A 259 -6.25 -1.88 18.99
CA ASN A 259 -5.33 -1.54 20.10
C ASN A 259 -4.09 -2.45 20.24
N ASN A 260 -4.12 -3.67 19.71
CA ASN A 260 -2.98 -4.60 19.74
C ASN A 260 -1.93 -4.36 18.62
N GLN A 261 -2.12 -3.39 17.72
CA GLN A 261 -1.25 -3.16 16.56
C GLN A 261 -0.41 -1.87 16.61
N SER A 262 -0.27 -1.22 17.76
CA SER A 262 0.51 0.03 17.92
C SER A 262 1.96 -0.09 17.39
N LYS A 263 2.60 -1.27 17.47
CA LYS A 263 3.94 -1.53 16.91
C LYS A 263 3.99 -1.49 15.37
N ASN A 264 2.88 -1.81 14.70
CA ASN A 264 2.75 -1.73 13.23
C ASN A 264 2.32 -0.33 12.76
N LYS A 265 1.82 0.53 13.66
CA LYS A 265 1.36 1.89 13.32
C LYS A 265 2.45 2.74 12.69
N LEU A 266 3.64 2.77 13.31
CA LEU A 266 4.78 3.55 12.81
C LEU A 266 5.37 2.97 11.52
N HIS A 267 5.36 1.64 11.37
CA HIS A 267 5.76 0.97 10.12
C HIS A 267 4.82 1.33 8.97
N ALA A 268 3.50 1.26 9.19
CA ALA A 268 2.49 1.64 8.21
C ALA A 268 2.60 3.11 7.82
N LEU A 269 2.86 4.01 8.78
CA LEU A 269 3.11 5.42 8.51
C LEU A 269 4.31 5.61 7.57
N LEU A 270 5.46 4.98 7.86
CA LEU A 270 6.64 5.06 6.99
C LEU A 270 6.36 4.50 5.59
N GLU A 271 5.63 3.40 5.47
CA GLU A 271 5.26 2.82 4.18
C GLU A 271 4.40 3.77 3.34
N ASN A 272 3.42 4.43 3.96
CA ASN A 272 2.60 5.45 3.30
C ASN A 272 3.42 6.66 2.85
N LEU A 273 4.39 7.10 3.66
CA LEU A 273 5.30 8.18 3.27
C LEU A 273 6.19 7.79 2.08
N LEU A 274 6.69 6.54 2.06
CA LEU A 274 7.48 6.04 0.93
C LEU A 274 6.65 5.97 -0.35
N LEU A 275 5.41 5.53 -0.24
CA LEU A 275 4.44 5.45 -1.32
C LEU A 275 4.21 6.83 -1.96
N GLN A 276 3.94 7.85 -1.16
CA GLN A 276 3.79 9.23 -1.63
C GLN A 276 5.09 9.77 -2.24
N THR A 277 6.23 9.55 -1.57
CA THR A 277 7.52 10.03 -2.05
C THR A 277 7.86 9.39 -3.40
N ASN A 278 7.53 8.11 -3.60
CA ASN A 278 7.75 7.39 -4.84
C ASN A 278 6.89 7.90 -6.00
N GLN A 279 5.66 8.32 -5.71
CA GLN A 279 4.82 8.99 -6.70
C GLN A 279 5.48 10.29 -7.15
N LEU A 280 5.85 11.16 -6.20
CA LEU A 280 6.56 12.41 -6.50
C LEU A 280 7.83 12.11 -7.32
N LEU A 281 8.65 11.13 -6.92
CA LEU A 281 9.83 10.73 -7.70
C LEU A 281 9.49 10.30 -9.14
N ALA A 282 8.36 9.62 -9.36
CA ALA A 282 7.89 9.26 -10.69
C ALA A 282 7.55 10.50 -11.52
N ASP A 283 6.87 11.48 -10.94
CA ASP A 283 6.50 12.74 -11.59
C ASP A 283 7.72 13.60 -11.96
N PHE A 284 8.79 13.51 -11.17
CA PHE A 284 10.07 14.13 -11.47
C PHE A 284 10.93 13.32 -12.44
N ASN A 285 10.40 12.22 -13.01
CA ASN A 285 11.13 11.27 -13.87
C ASN A 285 12.42 10.76 -13.23
N ALA A 286 12.44 10.62 -11.90
CA ALA A 286 13.57 10.01 -11.23
C ALA A 286 13.71 8.55 -11.68
N THR A 287 14.93 8.13 -11.98
CA THR A 287 15.26 6.75 -12.42
C THR A 287 15.26 5.73 -11.28
N TYR A 288 14.93 6.17 -10.06
CA TYR A 288 14.95 5.39 -8.84
C TYR A 288 13.64 5.48 -8.06
N ARG A 289 13.43 4.48 -7.20
CA ARG A 289 12.38 4.45 -6.18
C ARG A 289 12.98 4.13 -4.82
N LEU A 290 12.27 4.53 -3.78
CA LEU A 290 12.55 4.18 -2.41
C LEU A 290 11.81 2.89 -2.04
N THR A 291 12.38 2.10 -1.13
CA THR A 291 11.78 0.87 -0.63
C THR A 291 12.10 0.73 0.85
N GLY A 292 11.09 0.37 1.62
CA GLY A 292 11.22 0.03 3.04
C GLY A 292 11.62 -1.43 3.20
N ILE A 293 12.63 -1.68 4.02
CA ILE A 293 13.11 -3.01 4.36
C ILE A 293 13.19 -3.14 5.88
N THR A 294 12.55 -4.16 6.42
CA THR A 294 12.63 -4.51 7.84
C THR A 294 12.86 -6.01 8.00
N ASN A 295 13.32 -6.42 9.17
CA ASN A 295 13.51 -7.84 9.48
C ASN A 295 12.19 -8.46 9.96
N TYR A 296 11.89 -9.68 9.50
CA TYR A 296 10.70 -10.41 9.94
C TYR A 296 10.98 -11.51 10.95
N ILE A 297 12.25 -11.80 11.20
CA ILE A 297 12.70 -12.75 12.21
C ILE A 297 12.12 -12.39 13.58
N SER A 298 11.79 -13.42 14.38
CA SER A 298 11.22 -13.29 15.71
C SER A 298 12.09 -12.42 16.65
N GLU A 299 11.48 -11.41 17.28
CA GLU A 299 12.15 -10.54 18.27
C GLU A 299 12.69 -11.31 19.48
N ILE A 300 12.13 -12.49 19.74
CA ILE A 300 12.54 -13.35 20.85
C ILE A 300 13.90 -13.99 20.55
N LEU A 301 14.10 -14.40 19.29
CA LEU A 301 15.36 -14.98 18.83
C LEU A 301 16.42 -13.90 18.61
N PHE A 302 16.00 -12.70 18.23
CA PHE A 302 16.88 -11.58 17.91
C PHE A 302 16.28 -10.31 18.53
N PRO A 303 16.69 -9.97 19.76
CA PRO A 303 16.23 -8.76 20.43
C PRO A 303 16.48 -7.53 19.54
N ASN A 304 15.51 -6.61 19.52
CA ASN A 304 15.54 -5.37 18.73
C ASN A 304 15.51 -5.55 17.20
N ASN A 305 15.26 -6.75 16.68
CA ASN A 305 15.41 -6.98 15.24
C ASN A 305 14.34 -6.29 14.38
N ARG A 306 13.13 -6.04 14.91
CA ARG A 306 12.09 -5.26 14.22
C ARG A 306 12.11 -3.77 14.55
N THR A 307 13.09 -3.30 15.32
CA THR A 307 13.18 -1.88 15.66
C THR A 307 13.85 -1.08 14.56
N LYS A 308 14.71 -1.70 13.75
CA LYS A 308 15.39 -1.05 12.63
C LYS A 308 14.57 -1.15 11.35
N TYR A 309 14.37 0.00 10.71
CA TYR A 309 13.73 0.11 9.40
C TYR A 309 14.67 0.81 8.43
N ALA A 310 15.06 0.11 7.37
CA ALA A 310 15.90 0.66 6.32
C ALA A 310 15.03 1.28 5.22
N ILE A 311 15.28 2.54 4.90
CA ILE A 311 14.78 3.19 3.68
C ILE A 311 15.91 3.15 2.66
N CYS A 312 15.68 2.43 1.58
CA CYS A 312 16.67 2.16 0.54
C CYS A 312 16.24 2.76 -0.79
N ARG A 313 17.14 3.47 -1.47
CA ARG A 313 16.96 3.93 -2.84
C ARG A 313 17.50 2.89 -3.82
N PHE A 314 16.65 2.43 -4.74
CA PHE A 314 16.98 1.50 -5.81
C PHE A 314 16.64 2.10 -7.18
N ASN A 315 17.58 2.01 -8.12
CA ASN A 315 17.28 2.19 -9.53
C ASN A 315 16.45 0.99 -10.02
N GLN A 316 15.65 1.16 -11.06
CA GLN A 316 14.88 0.06 -11.67
C GLN A 316 15.77 -1.16 -12.02
N GLU A 317 17.01 -0.90 -12.45
CA GLU A 317 17.99 -1.92 -12.82
C GLU A 317 18.51 -2.75 -11.63
N ASN A 318 18.27 -2.29 -10.40
CA ASN A 318 18.70 -2.92 -9.15
C ASN A 318 17.57 -3.61 -8.38
N ILE A 319 16.36 -3.65 -8.95
CA ILE A 319 15.20 -4.21 -8.25
C ILE A 319 15.37 -5.70 -7.94
N ASN A 320 16.16 -6.42 -8.75
CA ASN A 320 16.47 -7.83 -8.56
C ASN A 320 17.30 -8.13 -7.29
N ILE A 321 17.90 -7.11 -6.66
CA ILE A 321 18.51 -7.25 -5.32
C ILE A 321 17.43 -7.64 -4.31
N LEU A 322 16.18 -7.24 -4.56
CA LEU A 322 14.98 -7.63 -3.82
C LEU A 322 14.40 -9.00 -4.24
N ASP A 323 15.10 -9.76 -5.09
CA ASP A 323 14.72 -11.13 -5.46
C ASP A 323 15.75 -12.17 -4.99
N PHE A 324 16.78 -11.77 -4.24
CA PHE A 324 17.85 -12.68 -3.84
C PHE A 324 17.36 -13.78 -2.90
N TYR A 325 17.11 -14.95 -3.51
CA TYR A 325 16.51 -16.15 -2.94
C TYR A 325 15.13 -15.87 -2.32
N ASP A 326 14.24 -16.87 -2.33
CA ASP A 326 12.93 -16.84 -1.65
C ASP A 326 13.05 -16.57 -0.11
N MET A 327 14.28 -16.36 0.39
CA MET A 327 14.67 -15.83 1.70
C MET A 327 14.10 -14.46 2.02
N GLN A 328 13.82 -13.60 1.03
CA GLN A 328 13.16 -12.31 1.28
C GLN A 328 11.85 -12.56 2.00
N LYS A 329 11.01 -13.44 1.43
CA LYS A 329 9.75 -13.85 2.07
C LYS A 329 9.91 -14.55 3.43
N ARG A 330 11.10 -15.06 3.77
CA ARG A 330 11.35 -15.79 5.04
C ARG A 330 11.91 -14.90 6.15
N PHE A 331 12.77 -13.93 5.84
CA PHE A 331 13.51 -13.17 6.86
C PHE A 331 13.47 -11.65 6.68
N LEU A 332 13.19 -11.13 5.48
CA LEU A 332 13.13 -9.70 5.23
C LEU A 332 11.76 -9.31 4.66
N ILE A 333 10.97 -8.51 5.37
CA ILE A 333 9.85 -7.86 4.71
C ILE A 333 10.39 -6.69 3.91
N ASN A 334 10.37 -6.84 2.59
CA ASN A 334 10.36 -5.73 1.66
C ASN A 334 8.91 -5.47 1.27
N ARG A 335 8.45 -4.22 1.42
CA ARG A 335 7.16 -3.80 0.86
C ARG A 335 7.44 -2.93 -0.36
N PRO A 336 7.63 -3.55 -1.55
CA PRO A 336 7.68 -2.77 -2.77
C PRO A 336 6.35 -2.05 -2.89
N THR A 337 6.42 -0.73 -2.94
CA THR A 337 5.26 0.13 -3.08
C THR A 337 4.51 -0.23 -4.37
N PRO A 338 3.27 -0.76 -4.31
CA PRO A 338 2.50 -1.00 -5.52
C PRO A 338 2.09 0.34 -6.15
N LEU A 339 2.20 0.45 -7.47
CA LEU A 339 1.72 1.60 -8.26
C LEU A 339 0.18 1.72 -8.30
N PHE A 340 -0.54 0.83 -7.61
CA PHE A 340 -1.98 0.63 -7.77
C PHE A 340 -2.86 1.50 -6.86
N ILE A 341 -2.28 2.28 -5.95
CA ILE A 341 -3.05 3.31 -5.23
C ILE A 341 -3.03 4.55 -6.12
N ARG A 342 -4.21 5.02 -6.54
CA ARG A 342 -4.32 6.24 -7.35
C ARG A 342 -3.98 7.42 -6.45
N PHE A 343 -2.87 8.09 -6.75
CA PHE A 343 -2.43 9.27 -6.03
C PHE A 343 -2.97 10.54 -6.68
N PRO A 344 -3.01 11.63 -5.90
CA PRO A 344 -3.15 12.96 -6.44
C PRO A 344 -2.19 13.23 -7.61
N LEU A 345 -2.71 13.92 -8.63
CA LEU A 345 -1.95 14.54 -9.70
C LEU A 345 -0.82 15.39 -9.11
N SER A 346 0.38 15.20 -9.64
CA SER A 346 1.52 16.02 -9.27
C SER A 346 1.43 17.42 -9.87
N TYR A 347 2.21 18.34 -9.30
CA TYR A 347 2.31 19.72 -9.79
C TYR A 347 2.70 19.79 -11.27
N ARG A 348 3.73 19.04 -11.68
CA ARG A 348 4.15 18.99 -13.09
C ARG A 348 3.06 18.43 -13.98
N HIS A 349 2.32 17.43 -13.51
CA HIS A 349 1.19 16.89 -14.25
C HIS A 349 0.03 17.89 -14.34
N ILE A 350 -0.23 18.65 -13.27
CA ILE A 350 -1.20 19.75 -13.24
C ILE A 350 -0.78 20.87 -14.23
N GLU A 351 0.48 21.33 -14.20
CA GLU A 351 1.00 22.33 -15.14
C GLU A 351 0.93 21.86 -16.58
N TYR A 352 1.37 20.62 -16.83
CA TYR A 352 1.30 19.98 -18.13
C TYR A 352 -0.15 19.90 -18.61
N ALA A 353 -1.06 19.42 -17.76
CA ALA A 353 -2.48 19.35 -18.05
C ALA A 353 -3.04 20.73 -18.39
N ILE A 354 -2.83 21.73 -17.53
CA ILE A 354 -3.32 23.10 -17.74
C ILE A 354 -2.77 23.71 -19.03
N TYR A 355 -1.46 23.54 -19.31
CA TYR A 355 -0.86 24.02 -20.55
C TYR A 355 -1.57 23.42 -21.76
N HIS A 356 -1.77 22.09 -21.78
CA HIS A 356 -2.38 21.41 -22.92
C HIS A 356 -3.89 21.68 -23.04
N ILE A 357 -4.61 21.78 -21.91
CA ILE A 357 -6.02 22.16 -21.80
C ILE A 357 -6.23 23.60 -22.33
N LYS A 358 -5.37 24.55 -21.95
CA LYS A 358 -5.40 25.92 -22.49
C LYS A 358 -5.06 25.93 -23.97
N LYS A 359 -4.00 25.21 -24.37
CA LYS A 359 -3.50 25.16 -25.76
C LYS A 359 -4.51 24.57 -26.75
N CYS A 360 -5.33 23.61 -26.34
CA CYS A 360 -6.40 23.08 -27.19
C CYS A 360 -7.65 23.98 -27.23
N GLY A 361 -7.63 25.13 -26.57
CA GLY A 361 -8.73 26.09 -26.54
C GLY A 361 -9.89 25.68 -25.62
N LEU A 362 -9.71 24.66 -24.78
CA LEU A 362 -10.77 24.23 -23.86
C LEU A 362 -11.10 25.32 -22.83
N LEU A 363 -10.16 26.21 -22.49
CA LEU A 363 -10.39 27.34 -21.57
C LEU A 363 -10.56 28.69 -22.26
N ALA A 364 -10.83 28.71 -23.57
CA ALA A 364 -10.90 29.96 -24.35
C ALA A 364 -12.01 30.91 -23.89
N HIS A 365 -13.01 30.42 -23.14
CA HIS A 365 -14.10 31.21 -22.58
C HIS A 365 -13.74 31.90 -21.25
N ILE A 366 -12.65 31.51 -20.61
CA ILE A 366 -12.24 32.05 -19.30
C ILE A 366 -11.42 33.31 -19.53
N MET A 367 -11.81 34.41 -18.89
CA MET A 367 -11.06 35.66 -18.93
C MET A 367 -9.72 35.53 -18.22
N ASN A 368 -8.69 36.25 -18.68
CA ASN A 368 -7.34 36.16 -18.11
C ASN A 368 -7.31 36.44 -16.59
N GLU A 369 -8.04 37.44 -16.09
CA GLU A 369 -8.09 37.75 -14.66
C GLU A 369 -8.66 36.59 -13.83
N GLN A 370 -9.72 35.95 -14.32
CA GLN A 370 -10.34 34.79 -13.67
C GLN A 370 -9.41 33.57 -13.74
N TYR A 371 -8.75 33.37 -14.87
CA TYR A 371 -7.77 32.31 -15.05
C TYR A 371 -6.61 32.46 -14.07
N ASP A 372 -6.03 33.66 -13.96
CA ASP A 372 -4.93 33.95 -13.03
C ASP A 372 -5.38 33.75 -11.58
N HIS A 373 -6.60 34.19 -11.22
CA HIS A 373 -7.16 33.94 -9.90
C HIS A 373 -7.27 32.44 -9.57
N ILE A 374 -7.78 31.63 -10.51
CA ILE A 374 -7.86 30.17 -10.35
C ILE A 374 -6.46 29.58 -10.14
N LEU A 375 -5.48 30.00 -10.94
CA LEU A 375 -4.10 29.52 -10.82
C LEU A 375 -3.45 29.85 -9.46
N THR A 376 -3.79 30.97 -8.83
CA THR A 376 -3.26 31.29 -7.48
C THR A 376 -3.71 30.33 -6.39
N LYS A 377 -4.89 29.72 -6.55
CA LYS A 377 -5.48 28.79 -5.56
C LYS A 377 -5.35 27.33 -5.95
N LEU A 378 -5.07 27.05 -7.21
CA LEU A 378 -4.91 25.72 -7.77
C LEU A 378 -4.05 24.80 -6.89
N TYR A 379 -2.91 25.29 -6.41
CA TYR A 379 -1.97 24.47 -5.64
C TYR A 379 -2.29 24.38 -4.14
N GLN A 380 -3.44 24.92 -3.71
CA GLN A 380 -3.94 24.80 -2.34
C GLN A 380 -4.84 23.55 -2.18
N SER A 381 -5.22 22.91 -3.28
CA SER A 381 -6.10 21.74 -3.33
C SER A 381 -5.38 20.53 -3.92
N THR A 382 -5.90 19.35 -3.58
CA THR A 382 -5.47 18.06 -4.11
C THR A 382 -6.42 17.66 -5.26
N TYR A 383 -5.89 17.08 -6.33
CA TYR A 383 -6.68 16.58 -7.47
C TYR A 383 -6.27 15.15 -7.74
N ASP A 384 -7.18 14.18 -7.73
CA ASP A 384 -6.80 12.77 -7.94
C ASP A 384 -6.79 12.39 -9.42
N VAL A 385 -7.53 13.14 -10.24
CA VAL A 385 -7.62 12.93 -11.69
C VAL A 385 -7.78 14.24 -12.46
N ILE A 386 -7.64 14.18 -13.78
CA ILE A 386 -7.84 15.33 -14.67
C ILE A 386 -9.26 15.89 -14.57
N ALA A 387 -10.28 15.06 -14.29
CA ALA A 387 -11.64 15.54 -14.11
C ALA A 387 -11.76 16.51 -12.92
N ASP A 388 -11.13 16.20 -11.79
CA ASP A 388 -11.09 17.05 -10.59
C ASP A 388 -10.39 18.37 -10.90
N LEU A 389 -9.31 18.32 -11.68
CA LEU A 389 -8.60 19.50 -12.14
C LEU A 389 -9.46 20.36 -13.09
N LEU A 390 -10.24 19.74 -13.98
CA LEU A 390 -11.15 20.46 -14.88
C LEU A 390 -12.33 21.10 -14.13
N ALA A 391 -12.73 20.52 -12.99
CA ALA A 391 -13.85 21.00 -12.18
C ALA A 391 -13.64 22.40 -11.58
N ILE A 392 -12.39 22.84 -11.42
CA ILE A 392 -12.09 24.19 -10.91
C ILE A 392 -12.35 25.28 -11.95
N PHE A 393 -12.34 24.90 -13.24
CA PHE A 393 -12.55 25.81 -14.34
C PHE A 393 -14.06 25.87 -14.62
N PRO A 394 -14.70 27.04 -14.44
CA PRO A 394 -16.14 27.15 -14.64
C PRO A 394 -16.54 26.75 -16.05
N ASN A 395 -17.71 26.15 -16.19
CA ASN A 395 -18.32 25.80 -17.48
C ASN A 395 -17.38 24.99 -18.40
N THR A 396 -16.58 24.10 -17.80
CA THR A 396 -15.66 23.21 -18.54
C THR A 396 -16.14 21.76 -18.53
N ILE A 397 -16.75 21.32 -17.43
CA ILE A 397 -17.33 19.99 -17.26
C ILE A 397 -18.76 20.09 -16.73
N VAL A 398 -19.52 19.02 -16.91
CA VAL A 398 -20.84 18.83 -16.31
C VAL A 398 -20.71 17.77 -15.23
N VAL A 399 -21.21 18.06 -14.04
CA VAL A 399 -21.22 17.13 -12.90
C VAL A 399 -22.66 16.71 -12.65
N VAL A 400 -22.91 15.40 -12.61
CA VAL A 400 -24.22 14.81 -12.35
C VAL A 400 -24.14 14.02 -11.07
N ASN A 401 -24.96 14.36 -10.08
CA ASN A 401 -25.10 13.51 -8.89
C ASN A 401 -25.90 12.26 -9.27
N ARG A 402 -25.33 11.08 -9.03
CA ARG A 402 -26.00 9.80 -9.29
C ARG A 402 -27.21 9.58 -8.40
N THR A 403 -27.23 10.17 -7.22
CA THR A 403 -28.33 10.01 -6.26
C THR A 403 -29.31 11.18 -6.38
N VAL A 404 -30.56 10.86 -6.68
CA VAL A 404 -31.64 11.83 -6.85
C VAL A 404 -32.51 11.86 -5.59
N SER A 405 -32.77 13.06 -5.07
CA SER A 405 -33.68 13.27 -3.94
C SER A 405 -35.01 13.87 -4.38
N SER A 406 -36.06 13.61 -3.60
CA SER A 406 -37.40 14.19 -3.86
C SER A 406 -37.34 15.73 -3.88
N GLY A 407 -38.03 16.33 -4.84
CA GLY A 407 -38.03 17.77 -5.08
C GLY A 407 -36.84 18.32 -5.88
N GLN A 408 -35.83 17.51 -6.20
CA GLN A 408 -34.74 17.93 -7.09
C GLN A 408 -35.16 17.83 -8.57
N LYS A 409 -34.50 18.63 -9.42
CA LYS A 409 -34.67 18.62 -10.88
C LYS A 409 -33.35 18.28 -11.59
N PRO A 410 -32.83 17.05 -11.41
CA PRO A 410 -31.50 16.69 -11.88
C PRO A 410 -31.35 16.72 -13.41
N TYR A 411 -32.44 16.50 -14.17
CA TYR A 411 -32.39 16.50 -15.63
C TYR A 411 -32.37 17.93 -16.18
N LEU A 412 -33.12 18.85 -15.56
CA LEU A 412 -33.02 20.28 -15.79
C LEU A 412 -31.60 20.76 -15.53
N ASP A 413 -31.06 20.45 -14.35
CA ASP A 413 -29.72 20.90 -13.95
C ASP A 413 -28.64 20.37 -14.91
N PHE A 414 -28.73 19.09 -15.30
CA PHE A 414 -27.84 18.48 -16.28
C PHE A 414 -27.91 19.14 -17.66
N LEU A 415 -29.11 19.35 -18.20
CA LEU A 415 -29.32 19.95 -19.52
C LEU A 415 -28.91 21.42 -19.54
N LEU A 416 -29.17 22.18 -18.48
CA LEU A 416 -28.69 23.56 -18.34
C LEU A 416 -27.17 23.62 -18.22
N ALA A 417 -26.54 22.70 -17.47
CA ALA A 417 -25.09 22.63 -17.42
C ALA A 417 -24.48 22.26 -18.80
N LEU A 418 -25.16 21.44 -19.59
CA LEU A 418 -24.77 21.16 -20.98
C LEU A 418 -24.82 22.40 -21.87
N ASN A 419 -25.78 23.31 -21.68
CA ASN A 419 -25.80 24.60 -22.39
C ASN A 419 -24.51 25.39 -22.13
N GLU A 420 -24.15 25.51 -20.86
CA GLU A 420 -22.98 26.27 -20.42
C GLU A 420 -21.67 25.70 -20.99
N VAL A 421 -21.46 24.37 -20.90
CA VAL A 421 -20.23 23.75 -21.41
C VAL A 421 -20.19 23.68 -22.93
N SER A 422 -21.35 23.63 -23.60
CA SER A 422 -21.42 23.53 -25.07
C SER A 422 -21.22 24.86 -25.79
N ARG A 423 -21.27 25.98 -25.06
CA ARG A 423 -21.00 27.33 -25.58
C ARG A 423 -21.86 27.70 -26.79
N GLY A 424 -23.15 27.39 -26.70
CA GLY A 424 -24.14 27.71 -27.73
C GLY A 424 -24.22 26.70 -28.87
N VAL A 425 -23.45 25.61 -28.84
CA VAL A 425 -23.64 24.48 -29.77
C VAL A 425 -24.95 23.75 -29.45
N LEU A 426 -25.21 23.52 -28.17
CA LEU A 426 -26.47 22.99 -27.66
C LEU A 426 -27.20 24.11 -26.92
N ASN A 427 -28.51 24.17 -27.13
CA ASN A 427 -29.38 25.10 -26.42
C ASN A 427 -30.68 24.39 -26.01
N PHE A 428 -30.68 23.87 -24.79
CA PHE A 428 -31.79 23.22 -24.14
C PHE A 428 -32.69 24.27 -23.47
N THR A 429 -33.97 24.26 -23.83
CA THR A 429 -35.02 25.15 -23.33
C THR A 429 -36.31 24.35 -23.11
N GLU A 430 -37.30 24.94 -22.43
CA GLU A 430 -38.60 24.27 -22.16
C GLU A 430 -38.43 22.87 -21.53
N ILE A 431 -37.51 22.76 -20.58
CA ILE A 431 -37.14 21.49 -19.96
C ILE A 431 -38.15 21.14 -18.86
N ASN A 432 -38.68 19.92 -18.92
CA ASN A 432 -39.50 19.31 -17.90
C ASN A 432 -38.89 17.94 -17.52
N ASP A 433 -38.46 17.82 -16.26
CA ASP A 433 -37.89 16.58 -15.73
C ASP A 433 -38.87 15.42 -15.69
N GLY A 434 -40.17 15.70 -15.56
CA GLY A 434 -41.18 14.66 -15.41
C GLY A 434 -41.05 13.78 -14.15
N ILE A 435 -40.05 14.03 -13.30
CA ILE A 435 -39.83 13.27 -12.07
C ILE A 435 -40.98 13.56 -11.08
N PRO A 436 -41.58 12.54 -10.46
CA PRO A 436 -42.61 12.74 -9.45
C PRO A 436 -42.08 13.52 -8.24
N GLU A 437 -42.91 14.38 -7.66
CA GLU A 437 -42.52 15.24 -6.53
C GLU A 437 -42.06 14.44 -5.29
N SER A 438 -42.57 13.21 -5.12
CA SER A 438 -42.24 12.32 -4.00
C SER A 438 -42.00 10.89 -4.47
N PHE A 439 -40.92 10.26 -3.99
CA PHE A 439 -40.61 8.85 -4.23
C PHE A 439 -39.70 8.30 -3.11
N THR A 440 -39.71 6.98 -2.91
CA THR A 440 -38.91 6.26 -1.91
C THR A 440 -37.74 5.50 -2.55
N LEU A 441 -36.86 4.89 -1.75
CA LEU A 441 -35.75 4.09 -2.27
C LEU A 441 -36.22 2.84 -3.04
N GLU A 442 -37.39 2.31 -2.66
CA GLU A 442 -38.04 1.14 -3.25
C GLU A 442 -38.87 1.47 -4.51
N SER A 443 -38.98 2.74 -4.86
CA SER A 443 -39.74 3.17 -6.02
C SER A 443 -39.00 2.79 -7.30
N GLU A 444 -39.64 1.99 -8.15
CA GLU A 444 -39.26 1.80 -9.55
C GLU A 444 -40.26 2.55 -10.42
N LEU A 445 -39.87 3.74 -10.90
CA LEU A 445 -40.76 4.64 -11.62
C LEU A 445 -40.24 4.88 -13.03
N THR A 446 -41.16 4.94 -13.98
CA THR A 446 -40.90 5.37 -15.35
C THR A 446 -41.59 6.70 -15.59
N PHE A 447 -40.89 7.67 -16.18
CA PHE A 447 -41.39 9.01 -16.46
C PHE A 447 -40.75 9.57 -17.72
N GLN A 448 -41.33 10.65 -18.26
CA GLN A 448 -40.85 11.29 -19.49
C GLN A 448 -40.13 12.59 -19.15
N VAL A 449 -38.87 12.69 -19.57
CA VAL A 449 -38.13 13.95 -19.59
C VAL A 449 -38.36 14.58 -20.96
N SER A 450 -38.91 15.79 -21.00
CA SER A 450 -39.13 16.53 -22.25
C SER A 450 -38.40 17.86 -22.28
N PHE A 451 -37.93 18.25 -23.46
CA PHE A 451 -37.16 19.48 -23.65
C PHE A 451 -37.14 19.87 -25.13
N LYS A 452 -36.80 21.13 -25.40
CA LYS A 452 -36.39 21.58 -26.74
C LYS A 452 -34.90 21.76 -26.82
N CYS A 453 -34.25 21.20 -27.84
CA CYS A 453 -32.85 21.44 -28.15
C CYS A 453 -32.74 22.19 -29.48
N ASN A 454 -32.20 23.41 -29.47
CA ASN A 454 -32.06 24.25 -30.68
C ASN A 454 -33.38 24.39 -31.47
N GLY A 455 -34.51 24.48 -30.76
CA GLY A 455 -35.85 24.65 -31.32
C GLY A 455 -36.61 23.36 -31.63
N GLU A 456 -35.94 22.20 -31.61
CA GLU A 456 -36.59 20.90 -31.84
C GLU A 456 -37.03 20.24 -30.54
N TYR A 457 -38.25 19.73 -30.50
CA TYR A 457 -38.81 19.05 -29.33
C TYR A 457 -38.34 17.60 -29.24
N HIS A 458 -37.98 17.19 -28.03
CA HIS A 458 -37.53 15.86 -27.69
C HIS A 458 -38.23 15.38 -26.42
N GLU A 459 -38.43 14.07 -26.33
CA GLU A 459 -38.99 13.39 -25.18
C GLU A 459 -38.28 12.05 -24.99
N VAL A 460 -37.88 11.74 -23.76
CA VAL A 460 -37.06 10.57 -23.43
C VAL A 460 -37.62 9.88 -22.21
N GLU A 461 -37.91 8.58 -22.36
CA GLU A 461 -38.34 7.75 -21.24
C GLU A 461 -37.15 7.47 -20.31
N CYS A 462 -37.28 7.91 -19.06
CA CYS A 462 -36.30 7.69 -18.01
C CYS A 462 -36.88 6.80 -16.91
N ARG A 463 -35.98 6.10 -16.21
CA ARG A 463 -36.35 5.23 -15.10
C ARG A 463 -35.63 5.68 -13.84
N LEU A 464 -36.36 5.74 -12.74
CA LEU A 464 -35.83 6.01 -11.40
C LEU A 464 -35.92 4.71 -10.61
N GLY A 465 -34.83 3.95 -10.57
CA GLY A 465 -34.68 2.77 -9.72
C GLY A 465 -33.64 3.05 -8.65
N GLY A 466 -33.90 2.72 -7.39
CA GLY A 466 -32.95 2.93 -6.29
C GLY A 466 -32.56 4.40 -6.06
N LYS A 467 -33.37 5.36 -6.53
CA LYS A 467 -33.07 6.79 -6.59
C LYS A 467 -31.86 7.16 -7.48
N GLU A 468 -31.55 6.35 -8.47
CA GLU A 468 -30.42 6.62 -9.37
C GLU A 468 -30.79 7.48 -10.58
N PHE A 469 -29.88 8.35 -10.99
CA PHE A 469 -29.99 9.11 -12.23
C PHE A 469 -30.02 8.18 -13.45
N SER A 470 -31.00 8.39 -14.34
CA SER A 470 -31.21 7.55 -15.52
C SER A 470 -30.23 7.88 -16.64
N ASP A 471 -29.38 6.92 -17.01
CA ASP A 471 -28.43 7.08 -18.13
C ASP A 471 -29.11 7.21 -19.50
N ASN A 472 -30.41 6.88 -19.62
CA ASN A 472 -31.16 6.98 -20.87
C ASN A 472 -31.11 8.39 -21.48
N ILE A 473 -31.18 9.44 -20.65
CA ILE A 473 -31.10 10.82 -21.12
C ILE A 473 -29.74 11.13 -21.74
N VAL A 474 -28.66 10.65 -21.11
CA VAL A 474 -27.28 10.87 -21.56
C VAL A 474 -27.05 10.12 -22.88
N TYR A 475 -27.47 8.85 -22.91
CA TYR A 475 -27.40 8.02 -24.10
C TYR A 475 -28.18 8.64 -25.27
N TYR A 476 -29.39 9.15 -25.03
CA TYR A 476 -30.21 9.81 -26.03
C TYR A 476 -29.53 11.07 -26.57
N ILE A 477 -29.02 11.95 -25.70
CA ILE A 477 -28.29 13.15 -26.12
C ILE A 477 -27.07 12.78 -26.97
N ILE A 478 -26.29 11.78 -26.56
CA ILE A 478 -25.12 11.34 -27.33
C ILE A 478 -25.54 10.82 -28.71
N THR A 479 -26.52 9.92 -28.77
CA THR A 479 -26.84 9.16 -29.98
C THR A 479 -27.77 9.89 -30.94
N GLU A 480 -28.81 10.53 -30.42
CA GLU A 480 -29.88 11.14 -31.24
C GLU A 480 -29.62 12.61 -31.52
N ILE A 481 -28.92 13.32 -30.64
CA ILE A 481 -28.63 14.76 -30.82
C ILE A 481 -27.20 14.95 -31.34
N ILE A 482 -26.19 14.57 -30.55
CA ILE A 482 -24.79 14.88 -30.86
C ILE A 482 -24.29 14.09 -32.08
N ARG A 483 -24.38 12.75 -32.06
CA ARG A 483 -23.86 11.91 -33.16
C ARG A 483 -24.57 12.17 -34.50
N LYS A 484 -25.87 12.51 -34.49
CA LYS A 484 -26.63 12.75 -35.73
C LYS A 484 -26.48 14.17 -36.28
N LYS A 485 -26.44 15.20 -35.43
CA LYS A 485 -26.51 16.61 -35.87
C LYS A 485 -25.23 17.41 -35.63
N TYR A 486 -24.39 16.98 -34.68
CA TYR A 486 -23.18 17.69 -34.25
C TYR A 486 -21.95 16.78 -34.35
N THR A 487 -21.73 16.17 -35.51
CA THR A 487 -20.68 15.15 -35.77
C THR A 487 -19.25 15.60 -35.45
N GLY A 488 -19.00 16.91 -35.41
CA GLY A 488 -17.72 17.49 -34.99
C GLY A 488 -17.49 17.50 -33.48
N TYR A 489 -18.49 17.19 -32.66
CA TYR A 489 -18.47 17.28 -31.21
C TYR A 489 -18.69 15.92 -30.54
N LEU A 490 -18.22 15.81 -29.31
CA LEU A 490 -18.29 14.62 -28.48
C LEU A 490 -18.67 15.02 -27.06
N LEU A 491 -19.58 14.26 -26.46
CA LEU A 491 -19.80 14.24 -25.02
C LEU A 491 -19.18 12.96 -24.47
N LYS A 492 -18.24 13.08 -23.54
CA LYS A 492 -17.50 11.94 -22.98
C LYS A 492 -17.56 11.96 -21.46
N GLN A 493 -17.78 10.80 -20.85
CA GLN A 493 -17.70 10.62 -19.40
C GLN A 493 -16.23 10.46 -18.99
N LEU A 494 -15.79 11.28 -18.06
CA LEU A 494 -14.46 11.23 -17.47
C LEU A 494 -14.45 10.31 -16.24
N ILE A 495 -13.32 9.65 -16.00
CA ILE A 495 -13.07 9.04 -14.70
C ILE A 495 -12.85 10.16 -13.68
N ASN A 496 -13.53 10.10 -12.54
CA ASN A 496 -13.39 11.02 -11.42
C ASN A 496 -13.06 10.28 -10.10
N SER A 497 -12.79 11.03 -9.04
CA SER A 497 -12.51 10.50 -7.69
C SER A 497 -13.75 10.21 -6.83
N LYS A 498 -14.93 10.68 -7.25
CA LYS A 498 -16.17 10.62 -6.48
C LYS A 498 -17.16 9.62 -7.06
N HIS A 499 -17.31 8.49 -6.38
CA HIS A 499 -18.22 7.41 -6.78
C HIS A 499 -19.71 7.80 -6.87
N THR A 500 -20.11 8.91 -6.24
CA THR A 500 -21.50 9.42 -6.27
C THR A 500 -21.77 10.40 -7.43
N GLU A 501 -20.75 10.79 -8.19
CA GLU A 501 -20.88 11.80 -9.26
C GLU A 501 -20.41 11.20 -10.59
N ASP A 502 -21.16 11.46 -11.66
CA ASP A 502 -20.67 11.29 -13.03
C ASP A 502 -20.20 12.64 -13.56
N VAL A 503 -19.02 12.65 -14.20
CA VAL A 503 -18.44 13.87 -14.77
C VAL A 503 -18.37 13.73 -16.29
N TYR A 504 -18.92 14.70 -17.01
CA TYR A 504 -18.92 14.74 -18.46
C TYR A 504 -18.19 15.96 -18.99
N ILE A 505 -17.56 15.80 -20.14
CA ILE A 505 -16.92 16.89 -20.87
C ILE A 505 -17.46 16.94 -22.30
N PHE A 506 -17.82 18.14 -22.75
CA PHE A 506 -18.26 18.39 -24.11
C PHE A 506 -17.12 19.07 -24.89
N VAL A 507 -16.63 18.42 -25.94
CA VAL A 507 -15.44 18.86 -26.67
C VAL A 507 -15.60 18.63 -28.16
N THR A 508 -14.84 19.36 -28.97
CA THR A 508 -14.68 19.00 -30.38
C THR A 508 -13.89 17.70 -30.52
N SER A 509 -14.12 16.98 -31.62
CA SER A 509 -13.35 15.77 -31.97
C SER A 509 -11.84 16.05 -32.05
N GLN A 510 -11.44 17.26 -32.45
CA GLN A 510 -10.03 17.66 -32.51
C GLN A 510 -9.44 17.86 -31.11
N GLN A 511 -10.15 18.55 -30.21
CA GLN A 511 -9.75 18.72 -28.82
C GLN A 511 -9.63 17.38 -28.11
N TYR A 512 -10.62 16.50 -28.28
CA TYR A 512 -10.60 15.17 -27.70
C TYR A 512 -9.37 14.36 -28.14
N LYS A 513 -9.14 14.25 -29.46
CA LYS A 513 -7.99 13.52 -30.01
C LYS A 513 -6.66 14.12 -29.53
N TYR A 514 -6.57 15.44 -29.44
CA TYR A 514 -5.37 16.10 -28.92
C TYR A 514 -5.11 15.73 -27.46
N LEU A 515 -6.11 15.88 -26.58
CA LEU A 515 -5.95 15.59 -25.15
C LEU A 515 -5.69 14.09 -24.90
N GLN A 516 -6.31 13.21 -25.69
CA GLN A 516 -6.03 11.76 -25.65
C GLN A 516 -4.58 11.45 -26.04
N ASN A 517 -4.06 12.06 -27.11
CA ASN A 517 -2.65 11.90 -27.51
C ASN A 517 -1.67 12.41 -26.44
N MET A 518 -2.07 13.43 -25.68
CA MET A 518 -1.29 13.96 -24.56
C MET A 518 -1.45 13.16 -23.26
N LYS A 519 -2.26 12.09 -23.27
CA LYS A 519 -2.62 11.25 -22.10
C LYS A 519 -3.33 12.03 -20.99
N LEU A 520 -4.20 12.96 -21.36
CA LEU A 520 -4.98 13.80 -20.44
C LEU A 520 -6.48 13.47 -20.46
N MET A 521 -6.87 12.37 -21.10
CA MET A 521 -8.26 11.91 -21.18
C MET A 521 -8.34 10.46 -20.72
N GLU A 522 -8.81 10.28 -19.49
CA GLU A 522 -9.19 9.00 -18.93
C GLU A 522 -10.71 8.93 -18.89
N THR A 523 -11.29 8.07 -19.73
CA THR A 523 -12.74 8.03 -19.95
C THR A 523 -13.33 6.67 -19.63
N ILE A 524 -14.61 6.68 -19.26
CA ILE A 524 -15.42 5.46 -19.14
C ILE A 524 -16.17 5.27 -20.46
N ASP A 525 -15.98 4.13 -21.11
CA ASP A 525 -16.73 3.77 -22.31
C ASP A 525 -18.02 3.05 -21.90
N ARG A 526 -19.00 3.82 -21.42
CA ARG A 526 -20.35 3.33 -21.09
C ARG A 526 -21.31 3.36 -22.29
N PHE A 527 -21.02 4.12 -23.37
CA PHE A 527 -21.98 4.46 -24.45
C PHE A 527 -21.38 4.60 -25.87
#